data_AF-A0A961KPC6-F1
#
_entry.id   AF-A0A961KPC6-F1
#
_cell.length_a   1.000
_cell.length_b   1.000
_cell.length_c   1.000
_cell.angle_alpha   90.00
_cell.angle_beta   90.00
_cell.angle_gamma   90.00
#
_symmetry.space_group_name_H-M   'P 1'
#
loop_
_entity.id
_entity.type
_entity.pdbx_description
1 polymer ?
#
loop_
_entity_poly.entity_id
_entity_poly.type
_entity_poly.pdbx_seq_one_letter_code
_entity_poly.pdbx_strand_id
1 'polypeptide(L)' 'DVLVFGGTARADQFQVNFTHTANKETGERSGDDDVQEAFVIYRPTGQILWALVDGGGEASINLQIGGDIFDLVV' A
#
# COMPACT_ATOMS: atom_id res chain seq x y z
N ASP A 1 8.24 6.21 -1.72
CA ASP A 1 7.97 6.59 -0.31
C ASP A 1 8.23 5.45 0.67
N VAL A 2 8.10 5.69 1.99
CA VAL A 2 8.24 4.68 3.05
C VAL A 2 7.10 4.81 4.07
N LEU A 3 6.39 3.71 4.35
CA LEU A 3 5.44 3.64 5.47
C LEU A 3 6.22 3.34 6.76
N VAL A 4 6.15 4.23 7.75
CA VAL A 4 6.78 4.01 9.06
C VAL A 4 5.75 3.48 10.06
N PHE A 5 5.95 2.25 10.54
CA PHE A 5 5.09 1.64 11.55
C PHE A 5 5.68 1.82 12.95
N GLY A 6 4.96 2.56 13.82
CA GLY A 6 5.45 2.94 15.15
C GLY A 6 5.32 1.88 16.24
N GLY A 7 4.80 0.69 15.93
CA GLY A 7 4.60 -0.40 16.89
C GLY A 7 5.49 -1.61 16.63
N THR A 8 5.37 -2.62 17.50
CA THR A 8 5.98 -3.94 17.25
C THR A 8 5.14 -4.69 16.23
N ALA A 9 5.74 -5.05 15.10
CA ALA A 9 5.13 -5.89 14.08
C ALA A 9 6.20 -6.72 13.37
N ARG A 10 5.76 -7.67 12.55
CA ARG A 10 6.59 -8.38 11.58
C ARG A 10 6.18 -7.93 10.18
N ALA A 11 7.14 -7.83 9.27
CA ALA A 11 6.86 -7.46 7.87
C ALA A 11 5.83 -8.39 7.23
N ASP A 12 5.88 -9.68 7.59
CA ASP A 12 4.91 -10.64 7.10
C ASP A 12 3.48 -10.29 7.50
N GLN A 13 3.19 -9.51 8.54
CA GLN A 13 1.83 -9.10 8.95
C GLN A 13 1.19 -8.06 8.03
N PHE A 14 1.93 -7.54 7.06
CA PHE A 14 1.47 -6.58 6.09
C PHE A 14 1.18 -7.26 4.76
N GLN A 15 0.20 -6.74 4.04
CA GLN A 15 -0.19 -7.24 2.73
C GLN A 15 -0.45 -6.04 1.83
N VAL A 16 -0.05 -6.14 0.57
CA VAL A 16 -0.42 -5.17 -0.46
C VAL A 16 -1.54 -5.76 -1.31
N ASN A 17 -2.63 -5.00 -1.46
CA ASN A 17 -3.65 -5.27 -2.46
C ASN A 17 -3.60 -4.21 -3.54
N PHE A 18 -3.85 -4.61 -4.78
CA PHE A 18 -3.93 -3.72 -5.92
C PHE A 18 -5.34 -3.69 -6.48
N THR A 19 -5.89 -2.48 -6.66
CA THR A 19 -7.20 -2.26 -7.30
C THR A 19 -7.31 -0.80 -7.74
N HIS A 20 -8.12 -0.52 -8.75
CA HIS A 20 -8.44 0.87 -9.10
C HIS A 20 -9.38 1.51 -8.08
N THR A 21 -9.13 2.78 -7.79
CA THR A 21 -9.94 3.68 -7.01
C THR A 21 -10.65 4.62 -7.97
N ALA A 22 -11.94 4.39 -8.17
CA ALA A 22 -12.76 5.22 -9.05
C ALA A 22 -13.77 6.05 -8.26
N ASN A 23 -13.99 7.28 -8.72
CA ASN A 23 -15.12 8.08 -8.30
C ASN A 23 -16.42 7.36 -8.71
N LYS A 24 -17.34 7.17 -7.76
CA LYS A 24 -18.58 6.41 -7.99
C LYS A 24 -19.57 7.09 -8.93
N GLU A 25 -19.53 8.41 -9.06
CA GLU A 25 -20.46 9.18 -9.89
C GLU A 25 -19.92 9.38 -11.31
N THR A 26 -18.61 9.65 -11.44
CA THR A 26 -18.00 9.95 -12.74
C THR A 26 -17.30 8.75 -13.39
N GLY A 27 -16.92 7.74 -12.60
CA GLY A 27 -16.10 6.61 -13.06
C GLY A 27 -14.61 6.94 -13.21
N GLU A 28 -14.21 8.19 -13.01
CA GLU A 28 -12.82 8.66 -13.10
C GLU A 28 -11.93 7.91 -12.10
N ARG A 29 -10.79 7.37 -12.55
CA ARG A 29 -9.83 6.71 -11.66
C ARG A 29 -8.88 7.73 -11.04
N SER A 30 -8.24 7.33 -9.95
CA SER A 30 -7.20 8.15 -9.34
C SER A 30 -5.91 7.97 -10.15
N GLY A 31 -5.14 9.03 -10.34
CA GLY A 31 -3.84 8.94 -11.01
C GLY A 31 -3.94 8.60 -12.50
N ASP A 32 -3.10 7.65 -12.94
CA ASP A 32 -3.10 7.08 -14.27
C ASP A 32 -4.16 5.97 -14.36
N ASP A 33 -5.11 6.12 -15.30
CA ASP A 33 -6.21 5.17 -15.49
C ASP A 33 -5.73 3.72 -15.71
N ASP A 34 -4.53 3.51 -16.25
CA ASP A 34 -3.99 2.18 -16.54
C ASP A 34 -3.22 1.56 -15.36
N VAL A 35 -2.97 2.32 -14.29
CA VAL A 35 -2.21 1.84 -13.12
C VAL A 35 -3.16 1.65 -11.93
N GLN A 36 -2.98 0.56 -11.19
CA GLN A 36 -3.78 0.30 -9.99
C GLN A 36 -3.18 1.00 -8.77
N GLU A 37 -4.01 1.47 -7.85
CA GLU A 37 -3.56 1.87 -6.52
C GLU A 37 -3.04 0.66 -5.75
N ALA A 38 -2.09 0.92 -4.85
CA ALA A 38 -1.63 -0.05 -3.86
C ALA A 38 -2.18 0.28 -2.47
N PHE A 39 -2.69 -0.73 -1.78
CA PHE A 39 -3.24 -0.62 -0.43
C PHE A 39 -2.45 -1.49 0.54
N VAL A 40 -1.74 -0.88 1.47
CA VAL A 40 -1.02 -1.58 2.53
C VAL A 40 -1.96 -1.87 3.69
N ILE A 41 -2.23 -3.16 3.92
CA ILE A 41 -3.16 -3.67 4.91
C ILE A 41 -2.40 -4.32 6.06
N TYR A 42 -2.68 -3.92 7.29
CA TYR A 42 -2.19 -4.59 8.49
C TYR A 42 -3.13 -5.74 8.86
N ARG A 43 -2.74 -6.97 8.52
CA ARG A 43 -3.60 -8.16 8.64
C ARG A 43 -4.18 -8.40 10.04
N PRO A 44 -3.48 -8.13 11.16
CA PRO A 44 -4.04 -8.33 12.49
C PRO A 44 -5.31 -7.52 12.78
N THR A 45 -5.47 -6.35 12.16
CA THR A 45 -6.67 -5.50 12.34
C THR A 45 -7.53 -5.40 11.09
N GLY A 46 -7.01 -5.77 9.91
CA GLY A 46 -7.65 -5.55 8.62
C GLY A 46 -7.65 -4.08 8.17
N GLN A 47 -6.95 -3.20 8.89
CA GLN A 47 -6.91 -1.78 8.56
C GLN A 47 -6.01 -1.52 7.35
N ILE A 48 -6.51 -0.70 6.40
CA ILE A 48 -5.68 -0.07 5.38
C ILE A 48 -4.91 1.08 6.05
N LEU A 49 -3.59 0.94 6.14
CA LEU A 49 -2.72 1.94 6.77
C LEU A 49 -2.22 2.99 5.78
N TRP A 50 -2.12 2.63 4.51
CA TRP A 50 -1.62 3.51 3.47
C TRP A 50 -2.22 3.11 2.12
N ALA A 51 -2.56 4.11 1.32
CA ALA A 51 -2.98 3.97 -0.07
C ALA A 51 -2.05 4.82 -0.93
N LEU A 52 -1.51 4.23 -2.00
CA LEU A 52 -0.64 4.89 -2.96
C LEU A 52 -1.39 5.01 -4.28
N VAL A 53 -1.52 6.25 -4.78
CA VAL A 53 -1.95 6.53 -6.15
C VAL A 53 -0.92 5.94 -7.10
N ASP A 54 -1.39 5.21 -8.11
CA ASP A 54 -0.54 4.51 -9.10
C ASP A 54 0.48 3.53 -8.49
N GLY A 55 0.23 3.02 -7.27
CA GLY A 55 1.18 2.19 -6.54
C GLY A 55 1.53 0.84 -7.19
N GLY A 56 0.70 0.35 -8.11
CA GLY A 56 0.99 -0.83 -8.94
C GLY A 56 2.14 -0.63 -9.94
N GLY A 57 2.56 0.61 -10.18
CA GLY A 57 3.73 0.95 -10.99
C GLY A 57 5.05 0.98 -10.21
N GLU A 58 5.00 0.89 -8.88
CA GLU A 58 6.20 0.96 -8.04
C GLU A 58 6.98 -0.37 -8.05
N ALA A 59 8.31 -0.27 -8.19
CA ALA A 59 9.19 -1.44 -8.14
C ALA A 59 9.42 -1.96 -6.71
N SER A 60 9.10 -1.15 -5.70
CA SER A 60 9.24 -1.49 -4.28
C SER A 60 8.21 -0.72 -3.46
N ILE A 61 7.60 -1.36 -2.46
CA ILE A 61 6.75 -0.68 -1.47
C ILE A 61 7.39 -0.86 -0.10
N ASN A 62 8.05 0.20 0.35
CA ASN A 62 8.91 0.14 1.53
C ASN A 62 8.11 0.35 2.83
N LEU A 63 8.28 -0.59 3.76
CA LEU A 63 7.77 -0.55 5.12
C LEU A 63 8.95 -0.49 6.09
N GLN A 64 8.97 0.50 6.97
CA GLN A 64 9.90 0.57 8.08
C GLN A 64 9.23 0.11 9.38
N ILE A 65 9.83 -0.88 10.05
CA ILE A 65 9.44 -1.31 11.40
C ILE A 65 10.65 -1.14 12.31
N GLY A 66 10.54 -0.25 13.29
CA GLY A 66 11.71 0.14 14.09
C GLY A 66 12.77 0.81 13.21
N GLY A 67 13.95 0.18 13.08
CA GLY A 67 15.07 0.67 12.26
C GLY A 67 15.25 -0.03 10.91
N ASP A 68 14.50 -1.11 10.65
CA ASP A 68 14.68 -1.95 9.46
C ASP A 68 13.64 -1.60 8.39
N ILE A 69 14.05 -1.69 7.12
CA ILE A 69 13.20 -1.47 5.95
C ILE A 69 12.96 -2.80 5.24
N PHE A 70 11.70 -3.07 4.93
CA PHE A 70 11.22 -4.24 4.22
C PHE A 70 10.50 -3.81 2.95
N ASP A 71 10.78 -4.49 1.84
CA ASP A 71 10.00 -4.33 0.62
C ASP A 71 8.82 -5.33 0.64
N LEU A 72 7.62 -4.84 0.41
CA LEU A 72 6.38 -5.61 0.51
C LEU A 72 5.94 -6.29 -0.79
N VAL A 73 6.66 -6.08 -1.90
CA VAL A 73 6.29 -6.60 -3.23
C VAL A 73 7.37 -7.51 -3.87
N VAL A 74 8.34 -7.97 -3.07
CA VAL A 74 9.42 -8.89 -3.47
C VAL A 74 9.21 -10.32 -2.99
#